data_AF-A0A2P5CNP2-F1
#
_entry.id   AF-A0A2P5CNP2-F1
#
_cell.length_a   1.000
_cell.length_b   1.000
_cell.length_c   1.000
_cell.angle_alpha   90.00
_cell.angle_beta   90.00
_cell.angle_gamma   90.00
#
_symmetry.space_group_name_H-M   'P 1'
#
loop_
_entity.id
_entity.type
_entity.pdbx_description
1 polymer ?
#
loop_
_entity_poly.entity_id
_entity_poly.type
_entity_poly.pdbx_seq_one_letter_code
_entity_poly.pdbx_strand_id
1 'polypeptide(L)'
;MATASVAFKSREDHRKQIELEEARKAGLAPAEVDEDGKEINPHIPQYMSSAPWYLNSERPSLKHQRKWKSDPNYTKSWYDRGAKIFQADKYRKGACQNCGAMTHNAKACMERPRKVGAKWTNKHIAPDEKVETFELDYDGKRDRWNGYDASTYSLVIERYEARDEARRKYLKEQQLKKLEEKNNNQDGETEGGDSDEDVDEDDLRVDEAKVDESKQMDFAKVEKRVRTTGGGSTGTVRNLRIREDIAKYLLNLDVNSAHYDPKTRSMREDPLPDADPNEKFYGGDNQYRNSGQALEFKQLNLHAWEAFDKGQDIHMQAAPSQAELLYKNYKVIKEKLKSQTKDTILNKYGNAASEEEIPRELLLGQTEREVEYDRAGRIIKGQEMALPKSKYEEDVFINNHTTVWGSWWKDHQWGYKCCKQLIRNSYCTGAAGIEAAEAASDLMKANIARKEAGEEPPAPVEEKKLATWGTDIPDDLVLDEKLLAKALKKEDERRREEKDERKRKYNVKWNDEVTPEDMEAYRMKKVHHDDPMKDFL
;
A
#
# COMPACT_ATOMS: atom_id res chain seq x y z
N MET A 1 39.28 19.36 63.94
CA MET A 1 38.90 17.96 64.20
C MET A 1 38.20 17.45 62.96
N ALA A 2 38.75 16.39 62.36
CA ALA A 2 38.27 15.77 61.13
C ALA A 2 37.39 14.58 61.48
N THR A 3 36.10 14.65 61.17
CA THR A 3 35.19 13.49 61.19
C THR A 3 34.14 13.67 60.10
N ALA A 4 34.52 13.39 58.85
CA ALA A 4 33.55 12.98 57.85
C ALA A 4 33.28 11.49 58.09
N SER A 5 32.02 11.14 58.32
CA SER A 5 31.54 9.81 58.68
C SER A 5 31.64 8.82 57.51
N VAL A 6 32.85 8.42 57.13
CA VAL A 6 33.05 7.14 56.44
C VAL A 6 33.11 6.10 57.53
N ALA A 7 31.95 5.55 57.91
CA ALA A 7 31.90 4.44 58.85
C ALA A 7 32.82 3.32 58.32
N PHE A 8 33.78 2.87 59.13
CA PHE A 8 34.60 1.70 58.82
C PHE A 8 33.67 0.51 58.62
N LYS A 9 33.45 0.12 57.36
CA LYS A 9 32.65 -1.04 57.00
C LYS A 9 33.37 -2.30 57.45
N SER A 10 32.64 -3.28 57.99
CA SER A 10 33.25 -4.58 58.29
C SER A 10 33.78 -5.22 57.01
N ARG A 11 34.77 -6.12 57.12
CA ARG A 11 35.31 -6.83 55.95
C ARG A 11 34.24 -7.60 55.19
N GLU A 12 33.23 -8.09 55.91
CA GLU A 12 32.08 -8.79 55.36
C GLU A 12 31.17 -7.83 54.58
N ASP A 13 30.88 -6.64 55.12
CA ASP A 13 30.05 -5.64 54.44
C ASP A 13 30.74 -5.04 53.20
N HIS A 14 32.06 -4.90 53.24
CA HIS A 14 32.84 -4.48 52.08
C HIS A 14 32.81 -5.54 50.97
N ARG A 15 32.94 -6.83 51.32
CA ARG A 15 32.78 -7.93 50.36
C ARG A 15 31.37 -7.94 49.77
N LYS A 16 30.34 -7.85 50.61
CA LYS A 16 28.93 -7.76 50.16
C LYS A 16 28.70 -6.59 49.20
N GLN A 17 29.34 -5.45 49.43
CA GLN A 17 29.21 -4.29 48.52
C GLN A 17 29.89 -4.52 47.18
N ILE A 18 31.09 -5.11 47.16
CA ILE A 18 31.75 -5.47 45.89
C ILE A 18 30.91 -6.49 45.12
N GLU A 19 30.45 -7.55 45.79
CA GLU A 19 29.60 -8.57 45.17
C GLU A 19 28.29 -7.98 44.65
N LEU A 20 27.71 -7.03 45.38
CA LEU A 20 26.50 -6.32 44.96
C LEU A 20 26.77 -5.38 43.79
N GLU A 21 27.90 -4.66 43.76
CA GLU A 21 28.31 -3.84 42.62
C GLU A 21 28.62 -4.68 41.38
N GLU A 22 29.23 -5.85 41.53
CA GLU A 22 29.47 -6.81 40.45
C GLU A 22 28.14 -7.38 39.93
N ALA A 23 27.23 -7.77 40.83
CA ALA A 23 25.89 -8.21 40.46
C ALA A 23 25.09 -7.10 39.76
N ARG A 24 25.24 -5.83 40.19
CA ARG A 24 24.65 -4.67 39.52
C ARG A 24 25.24 -4.45 38.12
N LYS A 25 26.56 -4.53 37.97
CA LYS A 25 27.23 -4.46 36.66
C LYS A 25 26.85 -5.61 35.74
N ALA A 26 26.56 -6.78 36.29
CA ALA A 26 26.05 -7.93 35.56
C ALA A 26 24.54 -7.84 35.25
N GLY A 27 23.83 -6.83 35.76
CA GLY A 27 22.38 -6.67 35.59
C GLY A 27 21.53 -7.67 36.41
N LEU A 28 22.14 -8.40 37.35
CA LEU A 28 21.45 -9.33 38.26
C LEU A 28 20.80 -8.62 39.45
N ALA A 29 21.36 -7.49 39.88
CA ALA A 29 20.86 -6.67 40.97
C ALA A 29 20.40 -5.29 40.46
N PRO A 30 19.34 -4.69 41.05
CA PRO A 30 18.87 -3.37 40.65
C PRO A 30 19.91 -2.29 40.92
N ALA A 31 19.90 -1.26 40.06
CA ALA A 31 20.77 -0.10 40.18
C ALA A 31 20.56 0.63 41.52
N GLU A 32 21.57 1.37 41.95
CA GLU A 32 21.46 2.22 43.13
C GLU A 32 20.58 3.43 42.82
N VAL A 33 19.70 3.84 43.73
CA VAL A 33 18.77 4.95 43.52
C VAL A 33 19.25 6.17 44.30
N ASP A 34 19.37 7.30 43.61
CA ASP A 34 19.73 8.61 44.18
C ASP A 34 18.59 9.17 45.07
N GLU A 35 18.85 10.22 45.84
CA GLU A 35 17.88 10.98 46.65
C GLU A 35 16.66 11.44 45.84
N ASP A 36 16.86 11.77 44.57
CA ASP A 36 15.81 12.24 43.65
C ASP A 36 15.05 11.08 42.98
N GLY A 37 15.30 9.83 43.37
CA GLY A 37 14.66 8.65 42.80
C GLY A 37 15.23 8.21 41.44
N LYS A 38 16.38 8.76 41.03
CA LYS A 38 17.04 8.42 39.75
C LYS A 38 18.01 7.27 39.93
N GLU A 39 17.99 6.32 39.00
CA GLU A 39 18.92 5.21 38.99
C GLU A 39 20.33 5.67 38.59
N ILE A 40 21.32 5.32 39.41
CA ILE A 40 22.74 5.53 39.17
C ILE A 40 23.24 4.32 38.39
N ASN A 41 23.72 4.57 37.17
CA ASN A 41 24.27 3.53 36.32
C ASN A 41 25.47 2.83 37.02
N PRO A 42 25.42 1.50 37.27
CA PRO A 42 26.48 0.74 37.94
C PRO A 42 27.83 0.72 37.23
N HIS A 43 27.86 1.06 35.94
CA HIS A 43 29.08 1.15 35.16
C HIS A 43 29.81 2.50 35.33
N ILE A 44 29.22 3.46 36.05
CA ILE A 44 29.93 4.69 36.44
C ILE A 44 31.04 4.29 37.42
N PRO A 45 32.32 4.63 37.15
CA PRO A 45 33.40 4.33 38.08
C PRO A 45 33.15 4.92 39.47
N GLN A 46 33.54 4.18 40.51
CA GLN A 46 33.28 4.55 41.91
C GLN A 46 33.78 5.94 42.29
N TYR A 47 34.89 6.40 41.70
CA TYR A 47 35.45 7.74 41.96
C TYR A 47 34.59 8.89 41.37
N MET A 48 33.71 8.61 40.41
CA MET A 48 32.77 9.59 39.86
C MET A 48 31.41 9.56 40.57
N SER A 49 30.98 8.40 41.05
CA SER A 49 29.71 8.26 41.78
C SER A 49 29.83 8.63 43.26
N SER A 50 31.00 8.42 43.87
CA SER A 50 31.24 8.81 45.27
C SER A 50 31.37 10.33 45.40
N ALA A 51 30.40 10.92 46.07
CA ALA A 51 30.45 12.33 46.42
C ALA A 51 31.58 12.58 47.44
N PRO A 52 32.48 13.55 47.17
CA PRO A 52 33.54 13.91 48.10
C PRO A 52 33.01 14.40 49.45
N TRP A 53 33.77 14.14 50.51
CA TRP A 53 33.39 14.43 51.90
C TRP A 53 32.97 15.89 52.15
N TYR A 54 33.52 16.87 51.42
CA TYR A 54 33.21 18.29 51.60
C TYR A 54 31.83 18.71 51.05
N LEU A 55 31.14 17.83 50.33
CA LEU A 55 29.77 18.04 49.85
C LEU A 55 28.71 17.50 50.84
N ASN A 56 29.12 16.79 51.91
CA ASN A 56 28.25 16.29 52.99
C ASN A 56 26.97 15.57 52.51
N SER A 57 27.02 14.81 51.41
CA SER A 57 25.88 13.99 50.99
C SER A 57 25.80 12.71 51.81
N GLU A 58 24.68 12.47 52.47
CA GLU A 58 24.45 11.25 53.27
C GLU A 58 24.12 10.04 52.39
N ARG A 59 23.67 10.25 51.15
CA ARG A 59 23.30 9.21 50.18
C ARG A 59 24.14 9.28 48.91
N PRO A 60 24.32 8.15 48.19
CA PRO A 60 24.94 8.13 46.87
C PRO A 60 24.17 9.05 45.91
N SER A 61 24.86 10.05 45.35
CA SER A 61 24.25 11.01 44.44
C SER A 61 25.20 11.51 43.37
N LEU A 62 24.67 11.76 42.17
CA LEU A 62 25.46 12.34 41.07
C LEU A 62 25.34 13.87 41.00
N LYS A 63 24.72 14.50 42.00
CA LYS A 63 24.51 15.96 42.08
C LYS A 63 25.82 16.75 42.02
N HIS A 64 26.88 16.23 42.62
CA HIS A 64 28.20 16.87 42.65
C HIS A 64 28.90 16.91 41.27
N GLN A 65 28.52 16.02 40.34
CA GLN A 65 29.01 16.05 38.96
C GLN A 65 28.20 17.01 38.09
N ARG A 66 27.03 17.46 38.55
CA ARG A 66 26.23 18.46 37.84
C ARG A 66 26.89 19.82 38.00
N LYS A 67 26.67 20.68 37.02
CA LYS A 67 27.19 22.05 37.04
C LYS A 67 26.58 22.83 38.21
N TRP A 68 27.41 23.16 39.21
CA TRP A 68 26.99 23.86 40.43
C TRP A 68 26.92 25.39 40.28
N LYS A 69 27.71 25.96 39.36
CA LYS A 69 27.60 27.38 38.98
C LYS A 69 26.59 27.50 37.84
N SER A 70 25.49 28.20 38.06
CA SER A 70 24.65 28.66 36.96
C SER A 70 25.50 29.45 35.98
N ASP A 71 25.24 29.31 34.68
CA ASP A 71 25.85 30.20 33.70
C ASP A 71 25.58 31.66 34.09
N PRO A 72 26.54 32.58 33.87
CA PRO A 72 26.23 34.00 33.90
C PRO A 72 24.98 34.21 33.05
N ASN A 73 24.01 34.96 33.57
CA ASN A 73 22.78 35.20 32.82
C ASN A 73 23.11 36.18 31.69
N TYR A 74 23.70 35.67 30.60
CA TYR A 74 24.09 36.47 29.46
C TYR A 74 22.86 37.13 28.89
N THR A 75 22.87 38.45 28.90
CA THR A 75 21.71 39.24 28.48
C THR A 75 21.58 39.15 26.97
N LYS A 76 20.38 38.86 26.46
CA LYS A 76 20.09 38.97 25.00
C LYS A 76 19.89 40.42 24.55
N SER A 77 19.83 41.36 25.49
CA SER A 77 19.70 42.78 25.20
C SER A 77 21.00 43.34 24.63
N TRP A 78 20.85 44.29 23.72
CA TRP A 78 21.94 45.06 23.16
C TRP A 78 21.84 46.52 23.61
N TYR A 79 22.93 47.28 23.43
CA TYR A 79 22.99 48.70 23.76
C TYR A 79 21.95 49.51 22.99
N ASP A 80 21.18 50.33 23.73
CA ASP A 80 20.25 51.29 23.14
C ASP A 80 20.99 52.43 22.42
N ARG A 81 21.25 52.25 21.12
CA ARG A 81 21.97 53.25 20.33
C ARG A 81 21.15 54.53 20.18
N GLY A 82 21.70 55.66 20.62
CA GLY A 82 21.07 56.97 20.46
C GLY A 82 19.98 57.30 21.47
N ALA A 83 19.74 56.43 22.47
CA ALA A 83 18.81 56.72 23.55
C ALA A 83 19.34 57.85 24.45
N LYS A 84 18.46 58.81 24.70
CA LYS A 84 18.73 60.03 25.48
C LYS A 84 17.87 60.00 26.73
N ILE A 85 18.46 60.28 27.88
CA ILE A 85 17.76 60.23 29.17
C ILE A 85 17.22 61.60 29.54
N PHE A 86 18.11 62.60 29.65
CA PHE A 86 17.76 63.91 30.21
C PHE A 86 18.49 65.03 29.48
N GLN A 87 17.78 66.12 29.19
CA GLN A 87 18.37 67.33 28.61
C GLN A 87 18.31 68.48 29.63
N ALA A 88 19.47 69.07 29.92
CA ALA A 88 19.57 70.22 30.81
C ALA A 88 19.52 71.54 30.03
N ASP A 89 18.88 72.56 30.59
CA ASP A 89 18.86 73.91 30.00
C ASP A 89 20.07 74.77 30.37
N LYS A 90 20.80 74.38 31.43
CA LYS A 90 21.99 75.08 31.92
C LYS A 90 23.15 74.12 32.13
N TYR A 91 24.37 74.63 31.96
CA TYR A 91 25.58 73.84 32.16
C TYR A 91 25.65 73.36 33.61
N ARG A 92 25.83 72.05 33.79
CA ARG A 92 26.03 71.41 35.09
C ARG A 92 27.51 71.25 35.38
N LYS A 93 27.90 71.41 36.65
CA LYS A 93 29.29 71.18 37.08
C LYS A 93 29.64 69.70 36.86
N GLY A 94 30.75 69.44 36.16
CA GLY A 94 31.16 68.09 35.76
C GLY A 94 30.75 67.70 34.34
N ALA A 95 29.90 68.50 33.68
CA ALA A 95 29.51 68.23 32.30
C ALA A 95 30.63 68.56 31.31
N CYS A 96 30.58 67.94 30.14
CA CYS A 96 31.45 68.21 29.02
C CYS A 96 31.51 69.71 28.71
N GLN A 97 32.71 70.27 28.68
CA GLN A 97 32.91 71.71 28.48
C GLN A 97 32.45 72.17 27.08
N ASN A 98 32.43 71.25 26.11
CA ASN A 98 32.04 71.51 24.73
C ASN A 98 30.51 71.49 24.55
N CYS A 99 29.85 70.36 24.85
CA CYS A 99 28.43 70.15 24.56
C CYS A 99 27.49 70.26 25.78
N GLY A 100 28.00 70.12 27.02
CA GLY A 100 27.19 70.21 28.24
C GLY A 100 26.50 68.91 28.70
N ALA A 101 26.75 67.76 28.04
CA ALA A 101 26.31 66.45 28.53
C ALA A 101 27.21 65.95 29.69
N MET A 102 26.65 65.19 30.64
CA MET A 102 27.36 64.65 31.81
C MET A 102 28.03 63.29 31.58
N THR A 103 27.69 62.59 30.48
CA THR A 103 28.11 61.20 30.25
C THR A 103 29.56 61.05 29.81
N HIS A 104 30.15 62.10 29.25
CA HIS A 104 31.49 62.05 28.67
C HIS A 104 32.29 63.34 28.90
N ASN A 105 33.61 63.23 28.73
CA ASN A 105 34.55 64.34 28.84
C ASN A 105 34.70 65.11 27.50
N ALA A 106 35.25 66.33 27.54
CA ALA A 106 35.45 67.17 26.34
C ALA A 106 36.28 66.49 25.23
N LYS A 107 37.22 65.61 25.58
CA LYS A 107 38.05 64.87 24.62
C LYS A 107 37.29 63.74 23.90
N ALA A 108 36.30 63.14 24.58
CA ALA A 108 35.49 62.05 24.06
C ALA A 108 34.13 62.56 23.53
N CYS A 109 34.01 63.87 23.31
CA CYS A 109 32.79 64.50 22.87
C CYS A 109 32.52 64.17 21.40
N MET A 110 31.35 63.62 21.10
CA MET A 110 30.93 63.31 19.73
C MET A 110 30.47 64.56 18.96
N GLU A 111 30.15 65.63 19.68
CA GLU A 111 29.79 66.92 19.08
C GLU A 111 31.04 67.65 18.59
N ARG A 112 30.88 68.37 17.47
CA ARG A 112 31.97 69.17 16.88
C ARG A 112 32.60 70.10 17.92
N PRO A 113 33.94 70.15 18.05
CA PRO A 113 34.61 71.08 18.97
C PRO A 113 34.22 72.54 18.69
N ARG A 114 33.65 73.22 19.69
CA ARG A 114 33.22 74.61 19.61
C ARG A 114 34.34 75.54 20.08
N LYS A 115 34.51 76.69 19.41
CA LYS A 115 35.47 77.74 19.82
C LYS A 115 35.16 78.30 21.21
N VAL A 116 33.86 78.45 21.51
CA VAL A 116 33.36 78.76 22.85
C VAL A 116 32.39 77.65 23.23
N GLY A 117 32.77 76.82 24.20
CA GLY A 117 31.98 75.66 24.62
C GLY A 117 30.71 76.01 25.41
N ALA A 118 29.85 75.01 25.61
CA ALA A 118 28.62 75.13 26.39
C ALA A 118 28.87 75.59 27.83
N LYS A 119 30.06 75.33 28.40
CA LYS A 119 30.43 75.78 29.75
C LYS A 119 30.32 77.29 29.95
N TRP A 120 30.65 78.07 28.93
CA TRP A 120 30.66 79.55 29.03
C TRP A 120 29.42 80.20 28.42
N THR A 121 28.73 79.50 27.51
CA THR A 121 27.61 80.07 26.75
C THR A 121 26.25 79.59 27.19
N ASN A 122 26.14 78.44 27.89
CA ASN A 122 24.86 77.75 28.19
C ASN A 122 23.95 77.52 26.97
N LYS A 123 24.48 77.63 25.74
CA LYS A 123 23.71 77.50 24.50
C LYS A 123 23.91 76.11 23.91
N HIS A 124 22.82 75.53 23.38
CA HIS A 124 22.80 74.21 22.72
C HIS A 124 23.43 73.11 23.58
N ILE A 125 22.82 72.83 24.73
CA ILE A 125 23.23 71.75 25.63
C ILE A 125 22.72 70.43 25.08
N ALA A 126 23.64 69.49 24.91
CA ALA A 126 23.33 68.14 24.47
C ALA A 126 22.63 67.34 25.59
N PRO A 127 21.68 66.47 25.25
CA PRO A 127 21.08 65.54 26.19
C PRO A 127 22.10 64.49 26.66
N ASP A 128 21.91 63.98 27.88
CA ASP A 128 22.70 62.90 28.46
C ASP A 128 22.36 61.57 27.77
N GLU A 129 23.39 60.80 27.44
CA GLU A 129 23.31 59.48 26.81
C GLU A 129 22.98 58.38 27.85
N LYS A 130 22.35 57.29 27.42
CA LYS A 130 22.19 56.09 28.26
C LYS A 130 23.46 55.25 28.21
N VAL A 131 24.15 55.10 29.35
CA VAL A 131 25.34 54.24 29.47
C VAL A 131 24.91 52.91 30.08
N GLU A 132 25.08 51.83 29.33
CA GLU A 132 24.77 50.47 29.76
C GLU A 132 26.05 49.62 29.71
N THR A 133 26.08 48.54 30.48
CA THR A 133 27.16 47.55 30.46
C THR A 133 26.56 46.16 30.48
N PHE A 134 26.88 45.34 29.48
CA PHE A 134 26.40 43.97 29.36
C PHE A 134 27.56 42.98 29.41
N GLU A 135 27.34 41.87 30.10
CA GLU A 135 28.18 40.68 30.00
C GLU A 135 27.54 39.73 28.98
N LEU A 136 28.27 39.49 27.89
CA LEU A 136 27.83 38.69 26.76
C LEU A 136 28.80 37.53 26.52
N ASP A 137 28.26 36.44 25.98
CA ASP A 137 29.01 35.30 25.48
C ASP A 137 29.95 35.69 24.31
N TYR A 138 30.86 34.78 23.96
CA TYR A 138 31.74 34.96 22.80
C TYR A 138 30.95 35.17 21.50
N ASP A 139 29.94 34.33 21.26
CA ASP A 139 29.05 34.46 20.10
C ASP A 139 28.18 35.71 20.24
N GLY A 140 27.66 35.97 21.44
CA GLY A 140 26.88 37.16 21.74
C GLY A 140 27.63 38.47 21.47
N LYS A 141 28.94 38.55 21.69
CA LYS A 141 29.75 39.75 21.35
C LYS A 141 29.97 39.93 19.84
N ARG A 142 29.94 38.82 19.09
CA ARG A 142 30.31 38.78 17.66
C ARG A 142 29.12 38.64 16.73
N ASP A 143 27.93 38.50 17.29
CA ASP A 143 26.72 38.44 16.49
C ASP A 143 26.58 39.74 15.68
N ARG A 144 26.54 39.57 14.37
CA ARG A 144 26.39 40.65 13.39
C ARG A 144 25.04 41.34 13.54
N TRP A 145 24.04 40.61 14.02
CA TRP A 145 22.65 41.06 14.14
C TRP A 145 22.30 41.60 15.53
N ASN A 146 23.31 41.89 16.34
CA ASN A 146 23.12 42.56 17.63
C ASN A 146 22.43 43.92 17.47
N GLY A 147 21.31 44.09 18.17
CA GLY A 147 20.47 45.30 18.09
C GLY A 147 19.66 45.42 16.79
N TYR A 148 19.45 44.32 16.06
CA TYR A 148 18.58 44.30 14.90
C TYR A 148 17.12 44.48 15.31
N ASP A 149 16.47 45.51 14.76
CA ASP A 149 15.04 45.72 14.94
C ASP A 149 14.26 44.85 13.93
N ALA A 150 13.47 43.90 14.45
CA ALA A 150 12.66 43.00 13.66
C ALA A 150 11.65 43.74 12.76
N SER A 151 11.23 44.96 13.13
CA SER A 151 10.32 45.76 12.32
C SER A 151 10.93 46.13 10.96
N THR A 152 12.25 46.34 10.90
CA THR A 152 12.96 46.70 9.66
C THR A 152 12.93 45.60 8.60
N TYR A 153 12.60 44.36 8.99
CA TYR A 153 12.41 43.27 8.04
C TYR A 153 11.19 43.50 7.13
N SER A 154 10.23 44.35 7.54
CA SER A 154 9.09 44.73 6.68
C SER A 154 9.54 45.35 5.36
N LEU A 155 10.61 46.15 5.35
CA LEU A 155 11.19 46.75 4.14
C LEU A 155 11.69 45.69 3.16
N VAL A 156 12.14 44.54 3.67
CA VAL A 156 12.53 43.40 2.83
C VAL A 156 11.28 42.78 2.23
N ILE A 157 10.24 42.54 3.03
CA ILE A 157 8.95 42.00 2.58
C ILE A 157 8.36 42.90 1.47
N GLU A 158 8.25 44.21 1.70
CA GLU A 158 7.75 45.20 0.73
C GLU A 158 8.52 45.15 -0.60
N ARG A 159 9.84 44.96 -0.54
CA ARG A 159 10.67 44.82 -1.75
C ARG A 159 10.34 43.54 -2.53
N TYR A 160 10.10 42.42 -1.85
CA TYR A 160 9.69 41.17 -2.50
C TYR A 160 8.27 41.28 -3.05
N GLU A 161 7.34 41.90 -2.32
CA GLU A 161 5.97 42.15 -2.78
C GLU A 161 5.95 43.02 -4.05
N ALA A 162 6.72 44.11 -4.08
CA ALA A 162 6.85 44.96 -5.27
C ALA A 162 7.44 44.21 -6.47
N ARG A 163 8.39 43.29 -6.21
CA ARG A 163 8.97 42.42 -7.25
C ARG A 163 7.94 41.44 -7.79
N ASP A 164 7.14 40.83 -6.93
CA ASP A 164 6.10 39.87 -7.30
C ASP A 164 4.93 40.57 -8.02
N GLU A 165 4.61 41.81 -7.66
CA GLU A 165 3.68 42.67 -8.41
C GLU A 165 4.18 42.99 -9.81
N ALA A 166 5.45 43.36 -9.96
CA ALA A 166 6.05 43.60 -11.26
C ALA A 166 6.04 42.33 -12.12
N ARG A 167 6.34 41.17 -11.52
CA ARG A 167 6.26 39.86 -12.19
C ARG A 167 4.82 39.55 -12.63
N ARG A 168 3.83 39.76 -11.77
CA ARG A 168 2.40 39.56 -12.10
C ARG A 168 1.94 40.48 -13.23
N LYS A 169 2.33 41.76 -13.21
CA LYS A 169 2.03 42.71 -14.29
C LYS A 169 2.65 42.28 -15.61
N TYR A 170 3.91 41.87 -15.59
CA TYR A 170 4.61 41.36 -16.76
C TYR A 170 3.93 40.13 -17.37
N LEU A 171 3.51 39.16 -16.54
CA LEU A 171 2.76 37.99 -17.01
C LEU A 171 1.41 38.38 -17.64
N LYS A 172 0.68 39.33 -17.04
CA LYS A 172 -0.58 39.85 -17.61
C LYS A 172 -0.35 40.57 -18.94
N GLU A 173 0.71 41.37 -19.06
CA GLU A 173 1.07 42.02 -20.33
C GLU A 173 1.43 41.00 -21.40
N GLN A 174 2.13 39.92 -21.06
CA GLN A 174 2.39 38.83 -22.00
C GLN A 174 1.10 38.11 -22.43
N GLN A 175 0.17 37.85 -21.51
CA GLN A 175 -1.14 37.27 -21.84
C GLN A 175 -1.92 38.17 -22.79
N LEU A 176 -1.96 39.47 -22.51
CA LEU A 176 -2.61 40.46 -23.38
C LEU A 176 -1.99 40.49 -24.78
N LYS A 177 -0.65 40.51 -24.88
CA LYS A 177 0.04 40.42 -26.18
C LYS A 177 -0.28 39.15 -26.95
N LYS A 178 -0.32 37.99 -26.28
CA LYS A 178 -0.72 36.71 -26.90
C LYS A 178 -2.17 36.75 -27.37
N LEU A 179 -3.08 37.36 -26.61
CA LEU A 179 -4.48 37.54 -27.01
C LEU A 179 -4.59 38.52 -28.19
N GLU A 180 -3.83 39.61 -28.22
CA GLU A 180 -3.76 40.56 -29.33
C GLU A 180 -3.19 39.90 -30.60
N GLU A 181 -2.15 39.06 -30.47
CA GLU A 181 -1.61 38.26 -31.58
C GLU A 181 -2.61 37.21 -32.09
N LYS A 182 -3.35 36.53 -31.19
CA LYS A 182 -4.44 35.61 -31.57
C LYS A 182 -5.57 36.34 -32.30
N ASN A 183 -5.99 37.51 -31.81
CA ASN A 183 -7.03 38.32 -32.44
C ASN A 183 -6.58 38.87 -33.81
N ASN A 184 -5.33 39.33 -33.94
CA ASN A 184 -4.79 39.79 -35.23
C ASN A 184 -4.61 38.66 -36.26
N ASN A 185 -4.38 37.42 -35.82
CA ASN A 185 -4.33 36.25 -36.69
C ASN A 185 -5.73 35.70 -37.04
N GLN A 186 -6.79 36.11 -36.34
CA GLN A 186 -8.17 35.65 -36.56
C GLN A 186 -8.89 36.39 -37.70
N ASP A 187 -8.38 37.54 -38.15
CA ASP A 187 -8.91 38.27 -39.31
C ASP A 187 -8.52 37.62 -40.67
N GLY A 188 -7.91 36.44 -40.65
CA GLY A 188 -7.31 35.78 -41.83
C GLY A 188 -7.91 34.45 -42.30
N GLU A 189 -8.74 33.75 -41.53
CA GLU A 189 -9.46 32.54 -42.01
C GLU A 189 -10.51 32.08 -40.99
N THR A 190 -11.76 31.94 -41.46
CA THR A 190 -12.91 31.46 -40.67
C THR A 190 -13.08 29.97 -40.93
N GLU A 191 -12.97 29.11 -39.91
CA GLU A 191 -13.88 27.98 -39.64
C GLU A 191 -13.40 27.11 -38.45
N GLY A 192 -14.27 26.98 -37.44
CA GLY A 192 -14.60 25.73 -36.74
C GLY A 192 -13.53 25.01 -35.90
N GLY A 193 -13.63 25.14 -34.56
CA GLY A 193 -12.95 24.24 -33.63
C GLY A 193 -13.06 24.68 -32.18
N ASP A 194 -14.23 24.44 -31.58
CA ASP A 194 -14.44 24.45 -30.13
C ASP A 194 -13.64 23.28 -29.52
N SER A 195 -12.53 23.58 -28.87
CA SER A 195 -11.85 22.69 -27.93
C SER A 195 -11.38 23.50 -26.73
N ASP A 196 -12.33 23.75 -25.83
CA ASP A 196 -12.10 24.00 -24.41
C ASP A 196 -11.36 22.80 -23.77
N GLU A 197 -10.05 22.71 -24.00
CA GLU A 197 -9.15 21.92 -23.18
C GLU A 197 -8.02 22.84 -22.69
N ASP A 198 -8.24 23.43 -21.52
CA ASP A 198 -7.35 23.60 -20.36
C ASP A 198 -5.81 23.40 -20.53
N VAL A 199 -5.22 23.86 -21.63
CA VAL A 199 -3.77 23.76 -21.89
C VAL A 199 -3.24 25.16 -22.15
N ASP A 200 -3.27 26.04 -21.14
CA ASP A 200 -2.50 27.31 -21.19
C ASP A 200 -2.42 28.09 -19.84
N GLU A 201 -2.83 27.51 -18.70
CA GLU A 201 -2.62 28.18 -17.40
C GLU A 201 -1.23 27.87 -16.77
N ASP A 202 -0.56 26.81 -17.21
CA ASP A 202 0.71 26.35 -16.62
C ASP A 202 1.98 26.90 -17.28
N ASP A 203 1.93 27.47 -18.49
CA ASP A 203 3.13 27.98 -19.17
C ASP A 203 3.55 29.39 -18.68
N LEU A 204 2.76 29.99 -17.78
CA LEU A 204 3.04 31.30 -17.16
C LEU A 204 3.33 31.22 -15.65
N ARG A 205 3.15 30.04 -15.02
CA ARG A 205 3.67 29.71 -13.69
C ARG A 205 5.07 29.10 -13.81
N VAL A 206 5.98 29.79 -14.50
CA VAL A 206 7.40 29.44 -14.49
C VAL A 206 8.01 29.91 -13.17
N ASP A 207 7.61 29.27 -12.08
CA ASP A 207 8.44 29.20 -10.89
C ASP A 207 9.57 28.21 -11.19
N GLU A 208 10.81 28.65 -11.04
CA GLU A 208 12.06 27.86 -11.17
C GLU A 208 12.14 26.64 -10.21
N ALA A 209 11.06 26.25 -9.54
CA ALA A 209 11.04 25.18 -8.55
C ALA A 209 10.12 23.99 -8.87
N LYS A 210 9.30 24.04 -9.93
CA LYS A 210 8.51 22.89 -10.38
C LYS A 210 8.55 22.80 -11.91
N VAL A 211 9.62 22.21 -12.42
CA VAL A 211 9.61 21.67 -13.77
C VAL A 211 8.60 20.53 -13.75
N ASP A 212 7.49 20.72 -14.47
CA ASP A 212 6.41 19.77 -14.60
C ASP A 212 6.94 18.41 -15.10
N GLU A 213 6.64 17.32 -14.38
CA GLU A 213 7.22 15.99 -14.62
C GLU A 213 6.76 15.39 -15.96
N SER A 214 5.65 15.89 -16.52
CA SER A 214 5.12 15.53 -17.83
C SER A 214 6.08 15.91 -18.98
N LYS A 215 6.77 17.05 -18.88
CA LYS A 215 7.70 17.57 -19.89
C LYS A 215 9.09 16.89 -19.86
N GLN A 216 9.31 15.94 -18.93
CA GLN A 216 10.58 15.21 -18.81
C GLN A 216 10.55 13.75 -19.31
N MET A 217 9.48 13.34 -19.98
CA MET A 217 9.44 12.07 -20.71
C MET A 217 10.11 12.16 -22.09
N ASP A 218 10.41 13.36 -22.57
CA ASP A 218 11.18 13.57 -23.80
C ASP A 218 12.69 13.51 -23.52
N PHE A 219 13.28 12.36 -23.87
CA PHE A 219 14.73 12.09 -23.88
C PHE A 219 15.53 12.93 -24.90
N ALA A 220 15.04 14.11 -25.30
CA ALA A 220 15.66 14.95 -26.32
C ALA A 220 16.61 15.98 -25.68
N LYS A 221 17.87 15.55 -25.48
CA LYS A 221 19.11 16.36 -25.56
C LYS A 221 19.10 17.71 -24.81
N VAL A 222 19.42 17.67 -23.52
CA VAL A 222 19.79 18.86 -22.73
C VAL A 222 21.19 19.35 -23.13
N GLU A 223 21.29 20.44 -23.90
CA GLU A 223 22.57 20.99 -24.40
C GLU A 223 23.28 21.99 -23.46
N LYS A 224 22.73 22.32 -22.28
CA LYS A 224 23.43 23.21 -21.32
C LYS A 224 24.24 22.43 -20.29
N ARG A 225 25.53 22.26 -20.58
CA ARG A 225 26.55 21.84 -19.60
C ARG A 225 26.80 22.94 -18.57
N VAL A 226 26.20 22.83 -17.39
CA VAL A 226 26.69 23.53 -16.19
C VAL A 226 27.84 22.69 -15.63
N ARG A 227 29.08 23.19 -15.76
CA ARG A 227 30.27 22.56 -15.16
C ARG A 227 30.20 22.75 -13.64
N THR A 228 29.88 21.69 -12.90
CA THR A 228 30.33 21.56 -11.51
C THR A 228 31.76 21.02 -11.49
N THR A 229 32.54 21.41 -10.49
CA THR A 229 33.97 21.09 -10.36
C THR A 229 34.30 19.60 -10.16
N GLY A 230 33.29 18.74 -10.08
CA GLY A 230 33.42 17.33 -9.72
C GLY A 230 33.11 16.30 -10.82
N GLY A 231 32.99 16.69 -12.09
CA GLY A 231 32.92 15.71 -13.20
C GLY A 231 31.82 14.66 -13.10
N GLY A 232 30.66 15.00 -12.53
CA GLY A 232 29.49 14.12 -12.43
C GLY A 232 28.61 14.17 -13.67
N SER A 233 28.11 13.00 -14.08
CA SER A 233 27.19 12.76 -15.20
C SER A 233 26.00 13.73 -15.23
N THR A 234 25.63 14.17 -16.44
CA THR A 234 24.46 14.99 -16.76
C THR A 234 23.14 14.20 -16.61
N GLY A 235 22.84 13.71 -15.41
CA GLY A 235 21.49 13.30 -15.03
C GLY A 235 20.79 14.46 -14.33
N THR A 236 19.48 14.62 -14.52
CA THR A 236 18.69 15.44 -13.59
C THR A 236 18.85 14.83 -12.21
N VAL A 237 19.41 15.60 -11.26
CA VAL A 237 19.54 15.17 -9.88
C VAL A 237 18.14 15.23 -9.26
N ARG A 238 17.27 14.29 -9.63
CA ARG A 238 16.05 14.05 -8.89
C ARG A 238 16.47 13.53 -7.52
N ASN A 239 15.93 14.10 -6.46
CA ASN A 239 16.15 13.58 -5.12
C ASN A 239 15.66 12.13 -5.11
N LEU A 240 16.52 11.19 -4.72
CA LEU A 240 16.14 9.76 -4.65
C LEU A 240 15.05 9.48 -3.60
N ARG A 241 14.87 10.40 -2.66
CA ARG A 241 13.81 10.30 -1.67
C ARG A 241 12.47 10.64 -2.33
N ILE A 242 11.61 9.64 -2.39
CA ILE A 242 10.19 9.76 -2.72
C ILE A 242 9.55 10.73 -1.72
N ARG A 243 8.87 11.76 -2.21
CA ARG A 243 8.35 12.86 -1.39
C ARG A 243 6.98 12.52 -0.79
N GLU A 244 6.26 11.65 -1.47
CA GLU A 244 4.96 11.09 -1.10
C GLU A 244 5.07 10.23 0.17
N ASP A 245 6.20 9.55 0.34
CA ASP A 245 6.48 8.70 1.49
C ASP A 245 6.99 9.50 2.70
N ILE A 246 6.11 9.68 3.67
CA ILE A 246 6.44 10.31 4.96
C ILE A 246 7.36 9.36 5.75
N ALA A 247 8.45 9.91 6.31
CA ALA A 247 9.33 9.12 7.16
C ALA A 247 8.62 8.74 8.47
N LYS A 248 8.88 7.52 8.98
CA LYS A 248 8.18 6.97 10.17
C LYS A 248 8.16 7.92 11.37
N TYR A 249 9.29 8.55 11.70
CA TYR A 249 9.42 9.50 12.82
C TYR A 249 8.73 10.87 12.61
N LEU A 250 8.19 11.13 11.41
CA LEU A 250 7.41 12.33 11.11
C LEU A 250 5.91 12.06 11.13
N LEU A 251 5.48 10.80 11.32
CA LEU A 251 4.06 10.46 11.45
C LEU A 251 3.45 11.08 12.72
N ASN A 252 4.24 11.13 13.80
CA ASN A 252 3.89 11.84 15.02
C ASN A 252 5.11 12.62 15.53
N LEU A 253 4.96 13.93 15.73
CA LEU A 253 6.04 14.83 16.18
C LEU A 253 6.11 14.95 17.71
N ASP A 254 5.16 14.35 18.43
CA ASP A 254 5.18 14.31 19.89
C ASP A 254 6.37 13.48 20.38
N VAL A 255 7.12 14.04 21.33
CA VAL A 255 8.37 13.45 21.86
C VAL A 255 8.12 12.09 22.53
N ASN A 256 6.92 11.90 23.09
CA ASN A 256 6.51 10.68 23.80
C ASN A 256 5.70 9.72 22.93
N SER A 257 5.73 9.88 21.61
CA SER A 257 5.12 8.95 20.66
C SER A 257 5.97 7.65 20.55
N ALA A 258 5.83 6.92 19.44
CA ALA A 258 6.57 5.68 19.22
C ALA A 258 8.08 5.94 19.00
N HIS A 259 8.91 5.17 19.69
CA HIS A 259 10.36 5.24 19.52
C HIS A 259 10.79 4.74 18.13
N TYR A 260 11.44 5.62 17.37
CA TYR A 260 12.11 5.30 16.11
C TYR A 260 13.61 5.11 16.36
N ASP A 261 14.15 3.93 16.02
CA ASP A 261 15.59 3.70 16.03
C ASP A 261 16.21 4.16 14.68
N PRO A 262 16.96 5.27 14.64
CA PRO A 262 17.56 5.76 13.41
C PRO A 262 18.66 4.85 12.86
N LYS A 263 19.24 3.96 13.68
CA LYS A 263 20.30 3.05 13.24
C LYS A 263 19.73 1.95 12.34
N THR A 264 18.71 1.25 12.82
CA THR A 264 18.02 0.19 12.07
C THR A 264 16.88 0.69 11.20
N ARG A 265 16.51 1.97 11.34
CA ARG A 265 15.37 2.62 10.66
C ARG A 265 14.04 1.89 10.94
N SER A 266 13.91 1.36 12.15
CA SER A 266 12.73 0.62 12.59
C SER A 266 11.92 1.41 13.61
N MET A 267 10.60 1.29 13.52
CA MET A 267 9.65 1.84 14.49
C MET A 267 8.79 0.69 15.00
N ARG A 268 8.85 0.43 16.29
CA ARG A 268 8.29 -0.81 16.86
C ARG A 268 6.80 -0.69 17.08
N GLU A 269 6.41 0.31 17.87
CA GLU A 269 5.03 0.61 18.22
C GLU A 269 4.35 1.48 17.16
N ASP A 270 3.03 1.53 17.20
CA ASP A 270 2.22 2.43 16.38
C ASP A 270 2.40 3.89 16.85
N PRO A 271 2.82 4.83 15.97
CA PRO A 271 2.93 6.24 16.33
C PRO A 271 1.57 6.93 16.59
N LEU A 272 0.46 6.35 16.12
CA LEU A 272 -0.89 6.91 16.23
C LEU A 272 -1.87 5.83 16.74
N PRO A 273 -1.75 5.35 18.00
CA PRO A 273 -2.57 4.25 18.50
C PRO A 273 -4.08 4.57 18.48
N ASP A 274 -4.46 5.80 18.78
CA ASP A 274 -5.87 6.21 18.95
C ASP A 274 -6.61 6.49 17.63
N ALA A 275 -5.91 6.56 16.49
CA ALA A 275 -6.56 6.80 15.20
C ALA A 275 -7.30 5.54 14.70
N ASP A 276 -8.20 5.70 13.73
CA ASP A 276 -8.96 4.59 13.16
C ASP A 276 -8.08 3.66 12.30
N PRO A 277 -8.11 2.32 12.50
CA PRO A 277 -7.21 1.40 11.79
C PRO A 277 -7.30 1.42 10.25
N ASN A 278 -8.44 1.81 9.69
CA ASN A 278 -8.63 1.86 8.22
C ASN A 278 -8.02 3.10 7.57
N GLU A 279 -7.85 4.18 8.34
CA GLU A 279 -7.26 5.45 7.87
C GLU A 279 -5.76 5.50 8.11
N LYS A 280 -5.23 4.59 8.95
CA LYS A 280 -3.79 4.50 9.24
C LYS A 280 -3.01 3.97 8.05
N PHE A 281 -2.08 4.78 7.58
CA PHE A 281 -1.07 4.35 6.60
C PHE A 281 -0.08 3.33 7.20
N TYR A 282 0.23 3.44 8.50
CA TYR A 282 1.24 2.63 9.16
C TYR A 282 0.87 2.32 10.62
N GLY A 283 0.78 1.03 10.97
CA GLY A 283 0.43 0.55 12.32
C GLY A 283 1.59 0.02 13.17
N GLY A 284 2.84 0.39 12.84
CA GLY A 284 4.04 -0.08 13.56
C GLY A 284 4.62 -1.40 13.01
N ASP A 285 5.96 -1.56 13.10
CA ASP A 285 6.63 -2.75 12.56
C ASP A 285 6.23 -4.04 13.30
N ASN A 286 5.84 -3.97 14.58
CA ASN A 286 5.40 -5.13 15.36
C ASN A 286 4.12 -5.77 14.80
N GLN A 287 3.18 -4.96 14.31
CA GLN A 287 1.94 -5.46 13.71
C GLN A 287 2.27 -6.24 12.44
N TYR A 288 3.08 -5.67 11.55
CA TYR A 288 3.45 -6.31 10.29
C TYR A 288 4.28 -7.58 10.49
N ARG A 289 5.20 -7.60 11.47
CA ARG A 289 6.04 -8.78 11.80
C ARG A 289 5.24 -10.01 12.22
N ASN A 290 4.08 -9.82 12.84
CA ASN A 290 3.23 -10.93 13.32
C ASN A 290 2.06 -11.25 12.39
N SER A 291 1.91 -10.50 11.28
CA SER A 291 0.80 -10.65 10.33
C SER A 291 1.13 -11.58 9.16
N GLY A 292 0.10 -12.01 8.43
CA GLY A 292 0.23 -12.80 7.20
C GLY A 292 0.77 -14.22 7.42
N GLN A 293 1.63 -14.66 6.50
CA GLN A 293 2.20 -16.02 6.46
C GLN A 293 3.07 -16.35 7.69
N ALA A 294 3.59 -15.34 8.40
CA ALA A 294 4.36 -15.56 9.62
C ALA A 294 3.52 -16.27 10.71
N LEU A 295 2.22 -15.96 10.80
CA LEU A 295 1.32 -16.59 11.76
C LEU A 295 1.04 -18.04 11.38
N GLU A 296 0.79 -18.31 10.09
CA GLU A 296 0.61 -19.66 9.57
C GLU A 296 1.86 -20.52 9.79
N PHE A 297 3.04 -19.97 9.52
CA PHE A 297 4.32 -20.62 9.76
C PHE A 297 4.53 -20.93 11.26
N LYS A 298 4.16 -20.01 12.17
CA LYS A 298 4.19 -20.27 13.63
C LYS A 298 3.26 -21.42 14.02
N GLN A 299 2.02 -21.44 13.51
CA GLN A 299 1.08 -22.54 13.79
C GLN A 299 1.60 -23.88 13.28
N LEU A 300 2.21 -23.88 12.09
CA LEU A 300 2.79 -25.05 11.48
C LEU A 300 4.00 -25.56 12.30
N ASN A 301 4.87 -24.66 12.77
CA ASN A 301 5.97 -25.00 13.69
C ASN A 301 5.46 -25.60 15.00
N LEU A 302 4.41 -25.01 15.60
CA LEU A 302 3.78 -25.56 16.80
C LEU A 302 3.25 -26.98 16.56
N HIS A 303 2.57 -27.20 15.44
CA HIS A 303 2.10 -28.54 15.04
C HIS A 303 3.25 -29.53 14.86
N ALA A 304 4.36 -29.11 14.25
CA ALA A 304 5.54 -29.96 14.09
C ALA A 304 6.15 -30.36 15.45
N TRP A 305 6.25 -29.43 16.40
CA TRP A 305 6.70 -29.74 17.77
C TRP A 305 5.74 -30.69 18.50
N GLU A 306 4.44 -30.43 18.44
CA GLU A 306 3.44 -31.33 19.06
C GLU A 306 3.46 -32.73 18.45
N ALA A 307 3.70 -32.85 17.15
CA ALA A 307 3.78 -34.13 16.47
C ALA A 307 5.08 -34.87 16.79
N PHE A 308 6.19 -34.12 16.93
CA PHE A 308 7.47 -34.64 17.39
C PHE A 308 7.37 -35.19 18.83
N ASP A 309 6.73 -34.46 19.74
CA ASP A 309 6.47 -34.92 21.11
C ASP A 309 5.59 -36.19 21.16
N LYS A 310 4.70 -36.35 20.17
CA LYS A 310 3.89 -37.58 19.98
C LYS A 310 4.66 -38.73 19.31
N GLY A 311 5.93 -38.52 18.93
CA GLY A 311 6.80 -39.51 18.32
C GLY A 311 6.73 -39.59 16.79
N GLN A 312 6.17 -38.60 16.11
CA GLN A 312 6.28 -38.49 14.65
C GLN A 312 7.53 -37.69 14.26
N ASP A 313 8.40 -38.28 13.43
CA ASP A 313 9.60 -37.61 12.93
C ASP A 313 9.24 -36.56 11.85
N ILE A 314 8.80 -35.39 12.30
CA ILE A 314 8.44 -34.27 11.44
C ILE A 314 9.30 -33.08 11.85
N HIS A 315 10.06 -32.54 10.89
CA HIS A 315 10.89 -31.38 11.13
C HIS A 315 10.72 -30.34 10.02
N MET A 316 10.44 -29.11 10.41
CA MET A 316 10.05 -28.06 9.49
C MET A 316 11.12 -27.65 8.49
N GLN A 317 12.35 -27.53 8.95
CA GLN A 317 13.46 -27.13 8.10
C GLN A 317 14.05 -28.32 7.32
N ALA A 318 13.80 -29.56 7.75
CA ALA A 318 14.38 -30.75 7.13
C ALA A 318 13.47 -31.30 6.02
N ALA A 319 12.16 -31.37 6.29
CA ALA A 319 11.15 -31.84 5.37
C ALA A 319 9.92 -30.89 5.37
N PRO A 320 10.07 -29.65 4.86
CA PRO A 320 9.00 -28.65 4.91
C PRO A 320 7.74 -29.07 4.18
N SER A 321 7.87 -29.73 3.02
CA SER A 321 6.72 -30.19 2.22
C SER A 321 5.94 -31.30 2.92
N GLN A 322 6.64 -32.24 3.58
CA GLN A 322 6.01 -33.27 4.38
C GLN A 322 5.24 -32.66 5.56
N ALA A 323 5.88 -31.73 6.29
CA ALA A 323 5.25 -31.06 7.41
C ALA A 323 4.02 -30.23 7.01
N GLU A 324 4.08 -29.55 5.86
CA GLU A 324 2.95 -28.80 5.30
C GLU A 324 1.80 -29.72 4.88
N LEU A 325 2.09 -30.84 4.22
CA LEU A 325 1.08 -31.82 3.81
C LEU A 325 0.39 -32.45 5.03
N LEU A 326 1.16 -32.81 6.05
CA LEU A 326 0.63 -33.33 7.31
C LEU A 326 -0.21 -32.28 8.04
N TYR A 327 0.21 -31.00 8.01
CA TYR A 327 -0.57 -29.91 8.59
C TYR A 327 -1.89 -29.65 7.85
N LYS A 328 -1.90 -29.72 6.51
CA LYS A 328 -3.14 -29.67 5.71
C LYS A 328 -4.08 -30.82 6.06
N ASN A 329 -3.55 -32.04 6.14
CA ASN A 329 -4.33 -33.21 6.56
C ASN A 329 -4.89 -33.02 7.98
N TYR A 330 -4.08 -32.49 8.90
CA TYR A 330 -4.50 -32.14 10.26
C TYR A 330 -5.62 -31.11 10.27
N LYS A 331 -5.56 -30.05 9.44
CA LYS A 331 -6.66 -29.07 9.32
C LYS A 331 -7.97 -29.74 8.90
N VAL A 332 -7.93 -30.59 7.86
CA VAL A 332 -9.11 -31.33 7.39
C VAL A 332 -9.66 -32.26 8.48
N ILE A 333 -8.79 -32.99 9.20
CA ILE A 333 -9.18 -33.86 10.31
C ILE A 333 -9.77 -33.03 11.46
N LYS A 334 -9.19 -31.88 11.78
CA LYS A 334 -9.67 -30.97 12.83
C LYS A 334 -11.05 -30.41 12.52
N GLU A 335 -11.33 -30.08 11.25
CA GLU A 335 -12.67 -29.63 10.83
C GLU A 335 -13.70 -30.76 10.94
N LYS A 336 -13.36 -31.98 10.51
CA LYS A 336 -14.21 -33.17 10.69
C LYS A 336 -14.47 -33.48 12.17
N LEU A 337 -13.46 -33.34 13.03
CA LEU A 337 -13.63 -33.49 14.48
C LEU A 337 -14.51 -32.36 15.05
N LYS A 338 -14.39 -31.13 14.55
CA LYS A 338 -15.28 -30.03 14.94
C LYS A 338 -16.73 -30.28 14.53
N SER A 339 -16.99 -30.85 13.35
CA SER A 339 -18.36 -31.20 12.97
C SER A 339 -18.90 -32.35 13.81
N GLN A 340 -18.13 -33.43 13.99
CA GLN A 340 -18.52 -34.55 14.85
C GLN A 340 -18.78 -34.10 16.30
N THR A 341 -17.92 -33.24 16.86
CA THR A 341 -18.14 -32.69 18.20
C THR A 341 -19.41 -31.84 18.26
N LYS A 342 -19.67 -30.99 17.26
CA LYS A 342 -20.95 -30.26 17.15
C LYS A 342 -22.14 -31.22 17.08
N ASP A 343 -22.09 -32.26 16.26
CA ASP A 343 -23.18 -33.24 16.10
C ASP A 343 -23.40 -34.03 17.40
N THR A 344 -22.32 -34.44 18.08
CA THR A 344 -22.43 -35.14 19.38
C THR A 344 -22.99 -34.23 20.47
N ILE A 345 -22.65 -32.94 20.47
CA ILE A 345 -23.24 -31.94 21.38
C ILE A 345 -24.71 -31.77 21.06
N LEU A 346 -25.05 -31.62 19.77
CA LEU A 346 -26.43 -31.45 19.31
C LEU A 346 -27.30 -32.68 19.63
N ASN A 347 -26.77 -33.90 19.49
CA ASN A 347 -27.49 -35.12 19.85
C ASN A 347 -27.68 -35.28 21.37
N LYS A 348 -26.73 -34.79 22.18
CA LYS A 348 -26.81 -34.91 23.65
C LYS A 348 -27.69 -33.86 24.29
N TYR A 349 -27.65 -32.65 23.77
CA TYR A 349 -28.30 -31.48 24.40
C TYR A 349 -29.47 -30.93 23.58
N GLY A 350 -29.69 -31.42 22.36
CA GLY A 350 -30.67 -30.89 21.43
C GLY A 350 -30.26 -29.53 20.87
N ASN A 351 -30.95 -29.07 19.83
CA ASN A 351 -30.83 -27.70 19.35
C ASN A 351 -31.97 -26.87 19.97
N ALA A 352 -31.65 -25.96 20.89
CA ALA A 352 -32.65 -25.10 21.52
C ALA A 352 -33.31 -24.11 20.54
N ALA A 353 -32.73 -23.94 19.34
CA ALA A 353 -33.24 -23.06 18.29
C ALA A 353 -34.02 -23.79 17.18
N SER A 354 -34.11 -25.13 17.19
CA SER A 354 -35.00 -25.83 16.27
C SER A 354 -36.42 -25.81 16.81
N GLU A 355 -37.37 -25.27 16.03
CA GLU A 355 -38.82 -25.38 16.25
C GLU A 355 -39.33 -26.82 15.99
N GLU A 356 -38.59 -27.84 16.42
CA GLU A 356 -39.14 -29.18 16.48
C GLU A 356 -40.16 -29.19 17.60
N GLU A 357 -41.45 -29.25 17.25
CA GLU A 357 -42.54 -29.38 18.20
C GLU A 357 -42.27 -30.63 19.04
N ILE A 358 -41.83 -30.41 20.28
CA ILE A 358 -41.65 -31.47 21.29
C ILE A 358 -42.94 -32.31 21.26
N PRO A 359 -42.87 -33.64 21.16
CA PRO A 359 -44.04 -34.50 21.10
C PRO A 359 -45.04 -34.09 22.17
N ARG A 360 -46.31 -33.90 21.79
CA ARG A 360 -47.38 -33.40 22.68
C ARG A 360 -47.44 -34.15 24.02
N GLU A 361 -47.09 -35.44 24.00
CA GLU A 361 -47.02 -36.34 25.16
C GLU A 361 -45.95 -35.91 26.19
N LEU A 362 -44.80 -35.41 25.74
CA LEU A 362 -43.73 -34.87 26.60
C LEU A 362 -44.03 -33.44 27.09
N LEU A 363 -44.80 -32.67 26.31
CA LEU A 363 -45.19 -31.30 26.68
C LEU A 363 -46.33 -31.28 27.73
N LEU A 364 -47.30 -32.19 27.61
CA LEU A 364 -48.42 -32.31 28.57
C LEU A 364 -48.12 -33.24 29.77
N GLY A 365 -47.06 -34.06 29.71
CA GLY A 365 -46.72 -35.01 30.77
C GLY A 365 -47.78 -36.10 31.00
N GLN A 366 -48.66 -36.32 30.02
CA GLN A 366 -49.77 -37.27 30.08
C GLN A 366 -49.61 -38.31 28.97
N THR A 367 -49.58 -39.59 29.35
CA THR A 367 -49.53 -40.74 28.42
C THR A 367 -50.91 -41.20 27.97
N GLU A 368 -51.97 -40.61 28.51
CA GLU A 368 -53.35 -41.03 28.27
C GLU A 368 -53.97 -40.19 27.15
N ARG A 369 -54.38 -40.87 26.07
CA ARG A 369 -55.17 -40.25 25.00
C ARG A 369 -56.65 -40.34 25.37
N GLU A 370 -57.30 -39.19 25.48
CA GLU A 370 -58.75 -39.14 25.72
C GLU A 370 -59.50 -39.65 24.48
N VAL A 371 -60.17 -40.80 24.63
CA VAL A 371 -61.00 -41.41 23.59
C VAL A 371 -62.45 -41.32 24.03
N GLU A 372 -63.23 -40.46 23.37
CA GLU A 372 -64.66 -40.32 23.64
C GLU A 372 -65.42 -41.41 22.88
N TYR A 373 -66.17 -42.25 23.59
CA TYR A 373 -67.07 -43.25 23.01
C TYR A 373 -68.50 -42.74 23.00
N ASP A 374 -69.20 -42.93 21.89
CA ASP A 374 -70.65 -42.79 21.82
C ASP A 374 -71.33 -43.85 22.70
N ARG A 375 -72.62 -43.66 23.01
CA ARG A 375 -73.45 -44.62 23.78
C ARG A 375 -73.53 -46.01 23.13
N ALA A 376 -73.17 -46.12 21.85
CA ALA A 376 -73.06 -47.36 21.08
C ALA A 376 -71.62 -47.93 20.99
N GLY A 377 -70.65 -47.37 21.72
CA GLY A 377 -69.26 -47.84 21.75
C GLY A 377 -68.42 -47.44 20.53
N ARG A 378 -68.90 -46.51 19.68
CA ARG A 378 -68.13 -45.98 18.54
C ARG A 378 -67.31 -44.78 18.96
N ILE A 379 -66.06 -44.71 18.53
CA ILE A 379 -65.14 -43.62 18.88
C ILE A 379 -65.54 -42.36 18.10
N ILE A 380 -65.81 -41.26 18.80
CA ILE A 380 -66.20 -39.97 18.19
C ILE A 380 -64.98 -39.05 18.04
N LYS A 381 -64.07 -39.06 19.03
CA LYS A 381 -62.82 -38.29 19.03
C LYS A 381 -61.65 -39.19 19.44
N GLY A 382 -60.51 -38.98 18.81
CA GLY A 382 -59.26 -39.70 19.11
C GLY A 382 -58.85 -40.75 18.06
N GLN A 383 -59.60 -40.93 16.97
CA GLN A 383 -59.22 -41.82 15.88
C GLN A 383 -58.37 -41.07 14.84
N GLU A 384 -57.11 -41.47 14.68
CA GLU A 384 -56.25 -40.98 13.60
C GLU A 384 -56.93 -41.29 12.26
N MET A 385 -57.05 -40.27 11.39
CA MET A 385 -57.65 -40.43 10.07
C MET A 385 -56.79 -41.35 9.22
N ALA A 386 -57.11 -42.64 9.19
CA ALA A 386 -56.54 -43.55 8.20
C ALA A 386 -57.00 -43.10 6.81
N LEU A 387 -56.03 -42.80 5.93
CA LEU A 387 -56.30 -42.47 4.53
C LEU A 387 -57.09 -43.63 3.88
N PRO A 388 -58.20 -43.35 3.18
CA PRO A 388 -59.02 -44.40 2.57
C PRO A 388 -58.24 -45.09 1.44
N LYS A 389 -58.04 -46.41 1.56
CA LYS A 389 -57.49 -47.24 0.48
C LYS A 389 -58.49 -47.34 -0.67
N SER A 390 -58.03 -47.28 -1.92
CA SER A 390 -58.92 -47.37 -3.07
C SER A 390 -59.50 -48.79 -3.27
N LYS A 391 -60.49 -48.93 -4.17
CA LYS A 391 -61.18 -50.19 -4.49
C LYS A 391 -60.24 -51.25 -5.10
N TYR A 392 -59.07 -50.84 -5.59
CA TYR A 392 -58.08 -51.72 -6.20
C TYR A 392 -57.05 -52.15 -5.17
N GLU A 393 -56.48 -53.36 -5.33
CA GLU A 393 -55.36 -53.80 -4.50
C GLU A 393 -54.13 -52.94 -4.83
N GLU A 394 -53.94 -51.87 -4.06
CA GLU A 394 -52.75 -51.03 -4.11
C GLU A 394 -51.58 -51.77 -3.46
N ASP A 395 -50.36 -51.51 -3.94
CA ASP A 395 -49.12 -52.06 -3.39
C ASP A 395 -48.95 -53.59 -3.50
N VAL A 396 -49.51 -54.22 -4.54
CA VAL A 396 -49.20 -55.62 -4.87
C VAL A 396 -47.82 -55.71 -5.52
N PHE A 397 -46.84 -56.08 -4.71
CA PHE A 397 -45.46 -56.30 -5.13
C PHE A 397 -45.24 -57.73 -5.61
N ILE A 398 -45.01 -57.89 -6.90
CA ILE A 398 -44.72 -59.20 -7.52
C ILE A 398 -43.21 -59.47 -7.39
N ASN A 399 -42.80 -60.69 -7.06
CA ASN A 399 -41.41 -61.19 -7.10
C ASN A 399 -40.34 -60.28 -6.44
N ASN A 400 -40.59 -59.87 -5.18
CA ASN A 400 -39.68 -59.08 -4.33
C ASN A 400 -39.29 -57.68 -4.85
N HIS A 401 -40.10 -57.08 -5.73
CA HIS A 401 -39.96 -55.67 -6.09
C HIS A 401 -40.53 -54.77 -4.99
N THR A 402 -39.99 -53.56 -4.79
CA THR A 402 -40.53 -52.58 -3.82
C THR A 402 -41.47 -51.56 -4.46
N THR A 403 -41.72 -51.71 -5.76
CA THR A 403 -42.54 -50.79 -6.56
C THR A 403 -43.40 -51.58 -7.53
N VAL A 404 -44.59 -51.07 -7.85
CA VAL A 404 -45.54 -51.72 -8.77
C VAL A 404 -45.03 -51.65 -10.21
N TRP A 405 -45.40 -52.63 -11.04
CA TRP A 405 -45.12 -52.62 -12.48
C TRP A 405 -45.76 -51.39 -13.16
N GLY A 406 -44.98 -50.64 -13.94
CA GLY A 406 -45.42 -49.37 -14.54
C GLY A 406 -45.04 -48.13 -13.72
N SER A 407 -44.34 -48.31 -12.60
CA SER A 407 -43.75 -47.21 -11.82
C SER A 407 -42.53 -46.54 -12.49
N TRP A 408 -42.02 -47.12 -13.59
CA TRP A 408 -40.89 -46.61 -14.36
C TRP A 408 -41.17 -46.70 -15.86
N TRP A 409 -40.70 -45.72 -16.64
CA TRP A 409 -40.88 -45.65 -18.08
C TRP A 409 -39.56 -45.24 -18.75
N LYS A 410 -39.13 -46.00 -19.76
CA LYS A 410 -37.96 -45.68 -20.60
C LYS A 410 -38.15 -46.26 -22.00
N ASP A 411 -37.84 -45.48 -23.04
CA ASP A 411 -37.83 -45.91 -24.45
C ASP A 411 -39.07 -46.70 -24.90
N HIS A 412 -40.27 -46.16 -24.65
CA HIS A 412 -41.57 -46.77 -25.00
C HIS A 412 -41.90 -48.07 -24.25
N GLN A 413 -41.21 -48.39 -23.15
CA GLN A 413 -41.44 -49.57 -22.34
C GLN A 413 -41.64 -49.22 -20.86
N TRP A 414 -42.61 -49.90 -20.23
CA TRP A 414 -42.89 -49.80 -18.79
C TRP A 414 -42.01 -50.78 -18.02
N GLY A 415 -41.62 -50.40 -16.80
CA GLY A 415 -40.78 -51.21 -15.92
C GLY A 415 -41.02 -50.96 -14.44
N TYR A 416 -40.20 -51.59 -13.60
CA TYR A 416 -40.18 -51.41 -12.15
C TYR A 416 -39.18 -50.31 -11.76
N LYS A 417 -39.58 -49.33 -10.92
CA LYS A 417 -38.69 -48.25 -10.46
C LYS A 417 -37.55 -48.75 -9.56
N CYS A 418 -37.78 -49.79 -8.76
CA CYS A 418 -36.78 -50.33 -7.84
C CYS A 418 -35.56 -50.97 -8.51
N CYS A 419 -35.75 -51.57 -9.69
CA CYS A 419 -34.73 -52.37 -10.38
C CYS A 419 -34.48 -51.91 -11.84
N LYS A 420 -35.24 -50.91 -12.33
CA LYS A 420 -35.29 -50.44 -13.74
C LYS A 420 -35.47 -51.55 -14.79
N GLN A 421 -35.97 -52.72 -14.40
CA GLN A 421 -36.22 -53.84 -15.30
C GLN A 421 -37.48 -53.61 -16.12
N LEU A 422 -37.40 -53.95 -17.41
CA LEU A 422 -38.46 -53.75 -18.42
C LEU A 422 -39.23 -55.04 -18.75
N ILE A 423 -39.04 -56.11 -17.97
CA ILE A 423 -39.75 -57.40 -18.14
C ILE A 423 -40.70 -57.61 -16.96
N ARG A 424 -41.98 -57.87 -17.26
CA ARG A 424 -43.00 -58.09 -16.22
C ARG A 424 -42.78 -59.46 -15.57
N ASN A 425 -42.82 -59.52 -14.24
CA ASN A 425 -42.61 -60.72 -13.41
C ASN A 425 -41.16 -61.24 -13.30
N SER A 426 -40.13 -60.46 -13.65
CA SER A 426 -38.75 -60.81 -13.28
C SER A 426 -38.51 -60.64 -11.77
N TYR A 427 -37.51 -61.30 -11.21
CA TYR A 427 -37.08 -61.08 -9.82
C TYR A 427 -36.31 -59.75 -9.70
N CYS A 428 -36.53 -59.00 -8.63
CA CYS A 428 -35.81 -57.73 -8.42
C CYS A 428 -34.32 -57.97 -8.14
N THR A 429 -33.48 -57.33 -8.94
CA THR A 429 -32.01 -57.33 -8.85
C THR A 429 -31.42 -56.24 -7.93
N GLY A 430 -32.26 -55.50 -7.20
CA GLY A 430 -31.89 -54.32 -6.41
C GLY A 430 -31.10 -53.26 -7.18
N ALA A 431 -30.26 -52.51 -6.45
CA ALA A 431 -29.35 -51.50 -6.99
C ALA A 431 -28.32 -52.10 -7.98
N ALA A 432 -27.92 -53.36 -7.79
CA ALA A 432 -26.99 -54.05 -8.68
C ALA A 432 -27.52 -54.17 -10.13
N GLY A 433 -28.84 -54.26 -10.32
CA GLY A 433 -29.44 -54.23 -11.66
C GLY A 433 -29.32 -52.88 -12.37
N ILE A 434 -29.33 -51.78 -11.60
CA ILE A 434 -29.19 -50.42 -12.13
C ILE A 434 -27.75 -50.19 -12.56
N GLU A 435 -26.79 -50.55 -11.71
CA GLU A 435 -25.35 -50.46 -12.00
C GLU A 435 -24.97 -51.33 -13.21
N ALA A 436 -25.51 -52.55 -13.30
CA ALA A 436 -25.28 -53.43 -14.44
C ALA A 436 -25.87 -52.87 -15.76
N ALA A 437 -27.05 -52.25 -15.71
CA ALA A 437 -27.67 -51.64 -16.89
C ALA A 437 -26.91 -50.37 -17.34
N GLU A 438 -26.43 -49.56 -16.39
CA GLU A 438 -25.62 -48.36 -16.66
C GLU A 438 -24.25 -48.77 -17.23
N ALA A 439 -23.57 -49.75 -16.62
CA ALA A 439 -22.32 -50.32 -17.13
C ALA A 439 -22.48 -50.95 -18.52
N ALA A 440 -23.59 -51.65 -18.79
CA ALA A 440 -23.88 -52.17 -20.13
C ALA A 440 -24.10 -51.06 -21.16
N SER A 441 -24.75 -49.96 -20.76
CA SER A 441 -24.95 -48.80 -21.63
C SER A 441 -23.63 -48.06 -21.91
N ASP A 442 -22.73 -47.98 -20.91
CA ASP A 442 -21.42 -47.36 -21.07
C ASP A 442 -20.47 -48.24 -21.88
N LEU A 443 -20.56 -49.57 -21.75
CA LEU A 443 -19.87 -50.51 -22.65
C LEU A 443 -20.38 -50.41 -24.08
N MET A 444 -21.68 -50.22 -24.30
CA MET A 444 -22.24 -50.01 -25.64
C MET A 444 -21.74 -48.68 -26.24
N LYS A 445 -21.72 -47.60 -25.46
CA LYS A 445 -21.13 -46.31 -25.88
C LYS A 445 -19.63 -46.43 -26.16
N ALA A 446 -18.89 -47.16 -25.33
CA ALA A 446 -17.46 -47.39 -25.53
C ALA A 446 -17.19 -48.24 -26.78
N ASN A 447 -18.05 -49.21 -27.09
CA ASN A 447 -17.97 -49.99 -28.33
C ASN A 447 -18.33 -49.15 -29.56
N ILE A 448 -19.32 -48.27 -29.46
CA ILE A 448 -19.64 -47.29 -30.52
C ILE A 448 -18.46 -46.36 -30.74
N ALA A 449 -17.88 -45.79 -29.68
CA ALA A 449 -16.70 -44.93 -29.78
C ALA A 449 -15.46 -45.68 -30.32
N ARG A 450 -15.27 -46.95 -29.97
CA ARG A 450 -14.23 -47.80 -30.57
C ARG A 450 -14.49 -48.12 -32.04
N LYS A 451 -15.75 -48.27 -32.42
CA LYS A 451 -16.14 -48.48 -33.82
C LYS A 451 -15.96 -47.19 -34.64
N GLU A 452 -16.33 -46.04 -34.08
CA GLU A 452 -16.08 -44.71 -34.67
C GLU A 452 -14.58 -44.38 -34.76
N ALA A 453 -13.76 -44.88 -33.82
CA ALA A 453 -12.31 -44.76 -33.88
C ALA A 453 -11.64 -45.79 -34.81
N GLY A 454 -12.36 -46.85 -35.23
CA GLY A 454 -11.87 -47.95 -36.07
C GLY A 454 -12.41 -47.94 -37.50
N GLU A 455 -13.52 -47.23 -37.76
CA GLU A 455 -13.95 -46.86 -39.10
C GLU A 455 -13.12 -45.66 -39.57
N GLU A 456 -12.04 -45.93 -40.32
CA GLU A 456 -11.44 -44.91 -41.17
C GLU A 456 -12.54 -44.32 -42.07
N PRO A 457 -12.65 -42.97 -42.19
CA PRO A 457 -13.64 -42.38 -43.07
C PRO A 457 -13.41 -42.88 -44.50
N PRO A 458 -14.47 -43.26 -45.25
CA PRO A 458 -14.31 -43.55 -46.66
C PRO A 458 -13.68 -42.33 -47.33
N ALA A 459 -12.66 -42.58 -48.17
CA ALA A 459 -11.95 -41.55 -48.90
C ALA A 459 -12.94 -40.53 -49.49
N PRO A 460 -12.77 -39.22 -49.26
CA PRO A 460 -13.59 -38.23 -49.93
C PRO A 460 -13.35 -38.42 -51.43
N VAL A 461 -14.42 -38.70 -52.17
CA VAL A 461 -14.41 -38.55 -53.62
C VAL A 461 -14.14 -37.06 -53.85
N GLU A 462 -12.91 -36.73 -54.21
CA GLU A 462 -12.55 -35.38 -54.63
C GLU A 462 -13.44 -35.02 -55.82
N GLU A 463 -14.34 -34.07 -55.63
CA GLU A 463 -14.92 -33.34 -56.74
C GLU A 463 -13.78 -32.57 -57.42
N LYS A 464 -13.27 -33.15 -58.52
CA LYS A 464 -12.37 -32.46 -59.44
C LYS A 464 -13.09 -31.22 -59.96
N LYS A 465 -12.76 -30.04 -59.42
CA LYS A 465 -13.10 -28.78 -60.06
C LYS A 465 -12.12 -28.55 -61.20
N LEU A 466 -12.54 -28.94 -62.42
CA LEU A 466 -11.87 -28.52 -63.64
C LEU A 466 -11.81 -26.98 -63.67
N ALA A 467 -10.63 -26.41 -63.89
CA ALA A 467 -10.51 -25.02 -64.29
C ALA A 467 -11.22 -24.84 -65.64
N THR A 468 -12.44 -24.31 -65.59
CA THR A 468 -13.28 -24.06 -66.77
C THR A 468 -12.84 -22.78 -67.47
N TRP A 469 -11.58 -22.67 -67.91
CA TRP A 469 -11.15 -21.85 -69.07
C TRP A 469 -9.63 -21.82 -69.27
N GLY A 470 -9.18 -22.08 -70.51
CA GLY A 470 -7.80 -21.90 -70.98
C GLY A 470 -7.06 -23.20 -71.26
N THR A 471 -6.59 -23.37 -72.50
CA THR A 471 -6.19 -24.66 -73.10
C THR A 471 -4.75 -25.12 -72.87
N ASP A 472 -3.98 -24.49 -71.97
CA ASP A 472 -2.55 -24.84 -71.79
C ASP A 472 -2.13 -24.82 -70.32
N ILE A 473 -2.60 -25.82 -69.55
CA ILE A 473 -2.11 -26.13 -68.19
C ILE A 473 -1.93 -27.66 -68.11
N PRO A 474 -0.79 -28.18 -67.63
CA PRO A 474 -0.60 -29.63 -67.47
C PRO A 474 -1.59 -30.19 -66.44
N ASP A 475 -2.35 -31.24 -66.81
CA ASP A 475 -3.45 -31.85 -66.06
C ASP A 475 -3.08 -32.42 -64.66
N ASP A 476 -1.79 -32.43 -64.30
CA ASP A 476 -1.26 -32.99 -63.05
C ASP A 476 -0.75 -31.92 -62.04
N LEU A 477 -1.07 -30.63 -62.25
CA LEU A 477 -0.63 -29.58 -61.34
C LEU A 477 -1.57 -29.44 -60.12
N VAL A 478 -1.17 -30.03 -58.99
CA VAL A 478 -1.85 -29.88 -57.69
C VAL A 478 -1.41 -28.56 -57.05
N LEU A 479 -2.35 -27.64 -56.86
CA LEU A 479 -2.13 -26.35 -56.22
C LEU A 479 -2.41 -26.45 -54.71
N ASP A 480 -1.48 -25.98 -53.88
CA ASP A 480 -1.65 -25.96 -52.44
C ASP A 480 -2.64 -24.87 -52.00
N GLU A 481 -3.78 -25.25 -51.39
CA GLU A 481 -4.83 -24.33 -50.95
C GLU A 481 -4.32 -23.21 -50.03
N LYS A 482 -3.33 -23.52 -49.17
CA LYS A 482 -2.74 -22.55 -48.24
C LYS A 482 -1.87 -21.51 -48.97
N LEU A 483 -1.16 -21.91 -50.02
CA LEU A 483 -0.33 -21.03 -50.82
C LEU A 483 -1.21 -20.15 -51.73
N LEU A 484 -2.25 -20.72 -52.32
CA LEU A 484 -3.24 -19.97 -53.11
C LEU A 484 -3.97 -18.91 -52.26
N ALA A 485 -4.39 -19.25 -51.04
CA ALA A 485 -5.01 -18.28 -50.13
C ALA A 485 -4.06 -17.13 -49.76
N LYS A 486 -2.76 -17.43 -49.60
CA LYS A 486 -1.72 -16.42 -49.35
C LYS A 486 -1.48 -15.55 -50.59
N ALA A 487 -1.45 -16.14 -51.77
CA ALA A 487 -1.33 -15.45 -53.06
C ALA A 487 -2.51 -14.50 -53.30
N LEU A 488 -3.75 -14.93 -53.02
CA LEU A 488 -4.95 -14.08 -53.11
C LEU A 488 -4.83 -12.86 -52.18
N LYS A 489 -4.44 -13.03 -50.92
CA LYS A 489 -4.25 -11.88 -50.00
C LYS A 489 -3.20 -10.90 -50.49
N LYS A 490 -2.08 -11.41 -51.01
CA LYS A 490 -0.99 -10.60 -51.58
C LYS A 490 -1.46 -9.80 -52.81
N GLU A 491 -2.33 -10.36 -53.64
CA GLU A 491 -2.94 -9.66 -54.77
C GLU A 491 -3.90 -8.54 -54.32
N ASP A 492 -4.72 -8.78 -53.29
CA ASP A 492 -5.60 -7.73 -52.71
C ASP A 492 -4.79 -6.56 -52.16
N GLU A 493 -3.71 -6.83 -51.45
CA GLU A 493 -2.80 -5.81 -50.93
C GLU A 493 -2.18 -5.00 -52.08
N ARG A 494 -1.71 -5.69 -53.13
CA ARG A 494 -1.18 -5.03 -54.33
C ARG A 494 -2.22 -4.14 -55.02
N ARG A 495 -3.49 -4.54 -55.06
CA ARG A 495 -4.58 -3.77 -55.67
C ARG A 495 -5.04 -2.58 -54.82
N ARG A 496 -4.88 -2.66 -53.49
CA ARG A 496 -5.15 -1.54 -52.56
C ARG A 496 -4.04 -0.50 -52.53
N GLU A 497 -2.81 -0.86 -52.87
CA GLU A 497 -1.69 0.08 -52.96
C GLU A 497 -1.76 0.92 -54.25
N GLU A 498 -2.48 2.04 -54.21
CA GLU A 498 -2.45 3.06 -55.26
C GLU A 498 -1.10 3.81 -55.23
N LYS A 499 -0.14 3.36 -56.04
CA LYS A 499 1.24 3.90 -56.03
C LYS A 499 1.37 5.09 -56.98
N ASP A 500 1.39 6.27 -56.38
CA ASP A 500 1.77 7.56 -56.98
C ASP A 500 3.17 7.48 -57.63
N GLU A 501 3.26 7.69 -58.96
CA GLU A 501 4.43 7.33 -59.77
C GLU A 501 5.72 8.06 -59.39
N ARG A 502 5.61 9.19 -58.68
CA ARG A 502 6.76 10.01 -58.24
C ARG A 502 7.55 9.44 -57.06
N LYS A 503 7.04 8.42 -56.38
CA LYS A 503 7.68 7.80 -55.19
C LYS A 503 8.38 6.45 -55.48
N ARG A 504 8.49 6.02 -56.73
CA ARG A 504 9.23 4.79 -57.09
C ARG A 504 10.75 4.99 -56.89
N LYS A 505 11.34 4.26 -55.93
CA LYS A 505 12.80 4.21 -55.72
C LYS A 505 13.48 3.50 -56.89
N TYR A 506 14.56 4.10 -57.41
CA TYR A 506 15.27 3.75 -58.65
C TYR A 506 16.02 2.39 -58.65
N ASN A 507 15.97 1.60 -57.56
CA ASN A 507 16.62 0.29 -57.52
C ASN A 507 15.59 -0.84 -57.46
N VAL A 508 15.17 -1.31 -58.64
CA VAL A 508 14.40 -2.55 -58.81
C VAL A 508 15.38 -3.72 -58.94
N LYS A 509 15.56 -4.51 -57.88
CA LYS A 509 16.11 -5.88 -58.03
C LYS A 509 14.94 -6.79 -58.42
N TRP A 510 14.89 -7.17 -59.69
CA TRP A 510 13.95 -8.16 -60.22
C TRP A 510 14.34 -9.55 -59.69
N ASN A 511 13.51 -10.15 -58.83
CA ASN A 511 13.47 -11.59 -58.60
C ASN A 511 12.07 -12.04 -59.00
N ASP A 512 11.96 -12.53 -60.23
CA ASP A 512 10.70 -12.81 -60.91
C ASP A 512 10.43 -14.33 -60.95
N GLU A 513 10.33 -14.93 -59.76
CA GLU A 513 9.87 -16.31 -59.62
C GLU A 513 8.36 -16.26 -59.29
N VAL A 514 7.54 -16.18 -60.33
CA VAL A 514 6.08 -16.23 -60.20
C VAL A 514 5.66 -17.70 -60.05
N THR A 515 5.06 -18.05 -58.93
CA THR A 515 4.57 -19.42 -58.71
C THR A 515 3.26 -19.67 -59.45
N PRO A 516 2.91 -20.94 -59.73
CA PRO A 516 1.64 -21.27 -60.37
C PRO A 516 0.40 -20.74 -59.62
N GLU A 517 0.45 -20.71 -58.29
CA GLU A 517 -0.61 -20.19 -57.42
C GLU A 517 -0.71 -18.66 -57.51
N ASP A 518 0.42 -17.95 -57.64
CA ASP A 518 0.44 -16.50 -57.85
C ASP A 518 -0.16 -16.13 -59.22
N MET A 519 0.06 -16.95 -60.26
CA MET A 519 -0.56 -16.79 -61.58
C MET A 519 -2.07 -17.06 -61.55
N GLU A 520 -2.51 -18.08 -60.82
CA GLU A 520 -3.94 -18.40 -60.67
C GLU A 520 -4.67 -17.33 -59.84
N ALA A 521 -4.09 -16.89 -58.72
CA ALA A 521 -4.65 -15.80 -57.92
C ALA A 521 -4.78 -14.49 -58.72
N TYR A 522 -3.79 -14.19 -59.56
CA TYR A 522 -3.87 -13.05 -60.48
C TYR A 522 -4.96 -13.24 -61.53
N ARG A 523 -5.10 -14.43 -62.12
CA ARG A 523 -6.15 -14.73 -63.10
C ARG A 523 -7.56 -14.64 -62.50
N MET A 524 -7.76 -15.16 -61.28
CA MET A 524 -9.01 -15.12 -60.53
C MET A 524 -9.48 -13.68 -60.25
N LYS A 525 -8.55 -12.76 -60.01
CA LYS A 525 -8.86 -11.37 -59.64
C LYS A 525 -8.78 -10.37 -60.78
N LYS A 526 -8.24 -10.78 -61.92
CA LYS A 526 -8.24 -10.00 -63.15
C LYS A 526 -9.69 -9.89 -63.65
N VAL A 527 -10.38 -8.85 -63.20
CA VAL A 527 -11.72 -8.50 -63.67
C VAL A 527 -11.65 -8.23 -65.18
N HIS A 528 -12.38 -9.02 -65.97
CA HIS A 528 -12.69 -8.65 -67.35
C HIS A 528 -13.66 -7.47 -67.28
N HIS A 529 -13.16 -6.26 -67.57
CA HIS A 529 -13.99 -5.06 -67.62
C HIS A 529 -15.06 -5.10 -68.73
N ASP A 530 -14.97 -6.08 -69.64
CA ASP A 530 -15.83 -6.24 -70.81
C ASP A 530 -16.84 -7.40 -70.70
N ASP A 531 -17.15 -7.91 -69.49
CA ASP A 531 -18.19 -8.92 -69.30
C ASP A 531 -19.54 -8.28 -68.90
N PRO A 532 -20.51 -8.13 -69.83
CA PRO A 532 -21.80 -7.51 -69.57
C PRO A 532 -22.75 -8.37 -68.72
N MET A 533 -22.40 -9.62 -68.37
CA MET A 533 -23.22 -10.47 -67.49
C MET A 533 -22.93 -10.32 -66.00
N LYS A 534 -21.90 -9.53 -65.62
CA LYS A 534 -21.48 -9.39 -64.22
C LYS A 534 -22.52 -8.71 -63.31
N ASP A 535 -23.37 -7.84 -63.84
CA ASP A 535 -24.39 -7.14 -63.04
C ASP A 535 -25.66 -7.98 -62.78
N PHE A 536 -25.75 -9.20 -63.31
CA PHE A 536 -26.93 -10.07 -63.24
C PHE A 536 -26.74 -11.36 -62.43
N LEU A 537 -25.61 -11.50 -61.73
CA LEU A 537 -25.28 -12.59 -60.80
C LEU A 537 -24.90 -11.99 -59.44
#